data_AF-X8JFC2-F1
#
_entry.id   AF-X8JFC2-F1
#
_cell.length_a   1.000
_cell.length_b   1.000
_cell.length_c   1.000
_cell.angle_alpha   90.00
_cell.angle_beta   90.00
_cell.angle_gamma   90.00
#
_symmetry.space_group_name_H-M   'P 1'
#
loop_
_entity.id
_entity.type
_entity.pdbx_description
1 polymer ?
#
loop_
_entity_poly.entity_id
_entity_poly.type
_entity_poly.pdbx_seq_one_letter_code
_entity_poly.pdbx_strand_id
1 'polypeptide(L)'
;MSTTPYSPELIASLETALHGHTGRHVPAIDCLNPLFTLLLVVGYALLVYDHILTFTDEVQFIWKAKRSPVVIMFLLNRYITPIVLAIDLYDKAGIATYASHRFCVTWYFTEAMWYIVSFGMTHALVAMRASSIHILRMLCKYTNSFGWHIFVQHLGFYLLRSLPKLTLFILSHYSKYATSLLHPFSTPGGGLQMQISADEVELSGVTLSSKVHGQELEAGTPTGLSPSRSTFK
;
A
#
# COMPACT_ATOMS: atom_id res chain seq x y z
N MET A 1 16.03 25.65 48.08
CA MET A 1 16.42 25.15 46.75
C MET A 1 16.75 23.67 46.92
N SER A 2 15.77 22.80 46.69
CA SER A 2 15.91 21.37 46.89
C SER A 2 15.98 20.69 45.53
N THR A 3 17.14 20.09 45.26
CA THR A 3 17.46 19.28 44.09
C THR A 3 16.67 17.96 44.14
N THR A 4 16.00 17.62 43.05
CA THR A 4 15.25 16.38 42.90
C THR A 4 16.19 15.16 42.85
N PRO A 5 15.81 14.01 43.44
CA PRO A 5 16.66 12.83 43.53
C PRO A 5 16.25 11.81 42.46
N TYR A 6 16.53 12.09 41.18
CA TYR A 6 16.35 11.08 40.14
C TYR A 6 17.72 10.58 39.70
N SER A 7 17.97 9.30 40.01
CA SER A 7 19.18 8.58 39.61
C SER A 7 19.29 8.56 38.08
N PRO A 8 20.45 8.91 37.50
CA PRO A 8 20.65 8.94 36.04
C PRO A 8 20.41 7.58 35.36
N GLU A 9 20.50 6.47 36.09
CA GLU A 9 20.16 5.14 35.58
C GLU A 9 18.68 4.97 35.28
N LEU A 10 17.79 5.67 36.01
CA LEU A 10 16.36 5.60 35.76
C LEU A 10 16.00 6.34 34.46
N ILE A 11 16.71 7.40 34.12
CA ILE A 11 16.52 8.15 32.87
C ILE A 11 17.04 7.33 31.68
N ALA A 12 18.20 6.68 31.81
CA ALA A 12 18.73 5.79 30.76
C ALA A 12 17.84 4.55 30.53
N SER A 13 17.24 4.02 31.60
CA SER A 13 16.28 2.91 31.53
C SER A 13 14.93 3.34 30.93
N LEU A 14 14.52 4.58 31.16
CA LEU A 14 13.29 5.14 30.58
C LEU A 14 13.47 5.45 29.08
N GLU A 15 14.63 5.95 28.65
CA GLU A 15 14.97 6.15 27.22
C GLU A 15 15.06 4.82 26.46
N THR A 16 15.65 3.79 27.07
CA THR A 16 15.71 2.45 26.45
C THR A 16 14.34 1.74 26.44
N ALA A 17 13.48 1.98 27.43
CA ALA A 17 12.10 1.49 27.42
C ALA A 17 11.20 2.24 26.42
N LEU A 18 11.42 3.55 26.21
CA LEU A 18 10.70 4.33 25.21
C LEU A 18 11.08 3.90 23.77
N HIS A 19 12.33 3.48 23.56
CA HIS A 19 12.79 2.91 22.28
C HIS A 19 12.49 1.41 22.13
N GLY A 20 12.21 0.68 23.21
CA GLY A 20 11.95 -0.77 23.18
C GLY A 20 10.54 -1.18 22.75
N HIS A 21 9.57 -0.26 22.74
CA HIS A 21 8.17 -0.57 22.39
C HIS A 21 7.73 -0.08 20.99
N THR A 22 8.64 0.45 20.18
CA THR A 22 8.45 0.70 18.74
C THR A 22 8.76 -0.54 17.88
N GLY A 23 8.79 -1.74 18.49
CA GLY A 23 9.06 -3.05 17.87
C GLY A 23 7.92 -3.65 17.04
N ARG A 24 7.09 -2.79 16.43
CA ARG A 24 6.33 -3.14 15.22
C ARG A 24 6.40 -2.00 14.19
N HIS A 25 7.55 -1.33 14.12
CA HIS A 25 7.97 -0.68 12.87
C HIS A 25 8.00 -1.75 11.78
N VAL A 26 7.19 -1.57 10.75
CA VAL A 26 7.27 -2.32 9.50
C VAL A 26 8.45 -1.72 8.72
N PRO A 27 9.64 -2.34 8.70
CA PRO A 27 10.87 -1.67 8.27
C PRO A 27 11.08 -1.79 6.74
N ALA A 28 10.03 -1.62 5.94
CA ALA A 28 10.10 -1.92 4.50
C ALA A 28 9.67 -0.78 3.56
N ILE A 29 9.16 0.35 4.07
CA ILE A 29 8.75 1.49 3.21
C ILE A 29 9.53 2.78 3.52
N ASP A 30 10.26 2.86 4.63
CA ASP A 30 11.00 4.06 5.08
C ASP A 30 12.17 4.49 4.16
N CYS A 31 12.48 3.73 3.10
CA CYS A 31 13.48 4.09 2.07
C CYS A 31 12.87 4.45 0.71
N LEU A 32 11.54 4.58 0.58
CA LEU A 32 10.88 5.06 -0.65
C LEU A 32 11.04 6.59 -0.80
N ASN A 33 12.31 6.96 -1.01
CA ASN A 33 12.89 8.19 -1.53
C ASN A 33 12.28 9.52 -1.02
N PRO A 34 12.97 10.31 -0.18
CA PRO A 34 12.49 11.66 0.18
C PRO A 34 12.17 12.52 -1.04
N LEU A 35 12.81 12.23 -2.18
CA LEU A 35 12.48 12.80 -3.47
C LEU A 35 11.01 12.60 -3.88
N PHE A 36 10.45 11.40 -3.68
CA PHE A 36 9.07 11.10 -4.07
C PHE A 36 8.06 11.90 -3.24
N THR A 37 8.24 11.97 -1.93
CA THR A 37 7.39 12.80 -1.05
C THR A 37 7.50 14.28 -1.42
N LEU A 38 8.70 14.77 -1.73
CA LEU A 38 8.90 16.15 -2.20
C LEU A 38 8.17 16.41 -3.52
N LEU A 39 8.29 15.51 -4.51
CA LEU A 39 7.58 15.63 -5.78
C LEU A 39 6.05 15.63 -5.59
N LEU A 40 5.55 14.81 -4.66
CA LEU A 40 4.12 14.74 -4.36
C LEU A 40 3.62 16.02 -3.69
N VAL A 41 4.36 16.56 -2.72
CA VAL A 41 4.05 17.85 -2.08
C VAL A 41 4.08 19.00 -3.10
N VAL A 42 5.11 19.07 -3.95
CA VAL A 42 5.22 20.10 -5.00
C VAL A 42 4.09 19.98 -6.01
N GLY A 43 3.80 18.76 -6.47
CA GLY A 43 2.70 18.50 -7.39
C GLY A 43 1.34 18.89 -6.80
N TYR A 44 1.11 18.54 -5.53
CA TYR A 44 -0.10 18.94 -4.80
C TYR A 44 -0.21 20.46 -4.66
N ALA A 45 0.87 21.14 -4.27
CA ALA A 45 0.91 22.59 -4.14
C ALA A 45 0.60 23.31 -5.46
N LEU A 46 1.18 22.83 -6.58
CA LEU A 46 0.87 23.36 -7.92
C LEU A 46 -0.60 23.15 -8.30
N LEU A 47 -1.18 21.99 -7.96
CA LEU A 47 -2.57 21.68 -8.26
C LEU A 47 -3.54 22.54 -7.44
N VAL A 48 -3.23 22.81 -6.18
CA VAL A 48 -3.99 23.74 -5.33
C VAL A 48 -3.83 25.18 -5.83
N TYR A 49 -2.63 25.56 -6.25
CA TYR A 49 -2.38 26.88 -6.84
C TYR A 49 -3.20 27.12 -8.11
N ASP A 50 -3.23 26.14 -9.03
CA ASP A 50 -4.07 26.19 -10.22
C ASP A 50 -5.58 26.33 -9.89
N HIS A 51 -6.04 25.61 -8.85
CA HIS A 51 -7.41 25.74 -8.37
C HIS A 51 -7.73 27.16 -7.91
N ILE A 52 -6.88 27.75 -7.07
CA ILE A 52 -7.11 29.10 -6.54
C ILE A 52 -7.16 30.12 -7.68
N LEU A 53 -6.24 30.00 -8.64
CA LEU A 53 -6.14 30.94 -9.75
C LEU A 53 -7.39 30.93 -10.65
N THR A 54 -7.95 29.75 -10.90
CA THR A 54 -9.07 29.56 -11.82
C THR A 54 -10.44 29.57 -11.15
N PHE A 55 -10.48 29.52 -9.81
CA PHE A 55 -11.73 29.48 -9.03
C PHE A 55 -12.66 30.67 -9.31
N THR A 56 -12.10 31.88 -9.43
CA THR A 56 -12.89 33.09 -9.70
C THR A 56 -13.64 32.99 -11.02
N ASP A 57 -12.96 32.53 -12.07
CA ASP A 57 -13.55 32.33 -13.39
C ASP A 57 -14.56 31.18 -13.38
N GLU A 58 -14.29 30.09 -12.67
CA GLU A 58 -15.24 29.00 -12.52
C GLU A 58 -16.57 29.45 -11.91
N VAL A 59 -16.51 30.22 -10.82
CA VAL A 59 -17.70 30.70 -10.13
C VAL A 59 -18.50 31.64 -11.06
N GLN A 60 -17.82 32.43 -11.88
CA GLN A 60 -18.48 33.31 -12.83
C GLN A 60 -19.11 32.55 -14.01
N PHE A 61 -18.41 31.59 -14.61
CA PHE A 61 -18.81 30.98 -15.88
C PHE A 61 -19.47 29.61 -15.73
N ILE A 62 -19.00 28.79 -14.80
CA ILE A 62 -19.45 27.39 -14.66
C ILE A 62 -20.61 27.28 -13.68
N TRP A 63 -20.51 27.96 -12.53
CA TRP A 63 -21.53 27.87 -11.49
C TRP A 63 -22.84 28.56 -11.89
N LYS A 64 -22.75 29.61 -12.71
CA LYS A 64 -23.92 30.30 -13.27
C LYS A 64 -24.49 29.63 -14.54
N ALA A 65 -23.76 28.69 -15.15
CA ALA A 65 -24.24 28.00 -16.34
C ALA A 65 -25.40 27.04 -16.02
N LYS A 66 -26.21 26.74 -17.03
CA LYS A 66 -27.25 25.69 -16.93
C LYS A 66 -26.57 24.38 -16.54
N ARG A 67 -27.09 23.70 -15.50
CA ARG A 67 -26.54 22.43 -15.01
C ARG A 67 -26.65 21.35 -16.07
N SER A 68 -25.58 21.20 -16.85
CA SER A 68 -25.43 20.11 -17.80
C SER A 68 -24.61 18.98 -17.15
N PRO A 69 -24.82 17.72 -17.57
CA PRO A 69 -23.99 16.60 -17.09
C PRO A 69 -22.49 16.85 -17.27
N VAL A 70 -22.10 17.56 -18.34
CA VAL A 70 -20.72 17.95 -18.63
C VAL A 70 -20.13 18.84 -17.55
N VAL A 71 -20.90 19.82 -17.06
CA VAL A 71 -20.48 20.71 -15.96
C VAL A 71 -20.31 19.91 -14.66
N ILE A 72 -21.21 18.98 -14.37
CA ILE A 72 -21.13 18.14 -13.17
C ILE A 72 -19.89 17.23 -13.23
N MET A 73 -19.64 16.56 -14.36
CA MET A 73 -18.45 15.72 -14.55
C MET A 73 -17.15 16.53 -14.43
N PHE A 74 -17.14 17.74 -14.99
CA PHE A 74 -16.00 18.65 -14.85
C PHE A 74 -15.73 19.02 -13.39
N LEU A 75 -16.77 19.42 -12.65
CA LEU A 75 -16.62 19.76 -11.23
C LEU A 75 -16.21 18.55 -10.38
N LEU A 76 -16.79 17.38 -10.60
CA LEU A 76 -16.40 16.17 -9.86
C LEU A 76 -14.93 15.82 -10.10
N ASN A 77 -14.46 15.85 -11.35
CA ASN A 77 -13.07 15.59 -11.66
C ASN A 77 -12.14 16.62 -10.97
N ARG A 78 -12.52 17.89 -11.04
CA ARG A 78 -11.74 19.00 -10.52
C ARG A 78 -11.60 18.96 -9.01
N TYR A 79 -12.69 18.78 -8.26
CA TYR A 79 -12.67 18.90 -6.80
C TYR A 79 -12.32 17.59 -6.07
N ILE A 80 -12.64 16.43 -6.64
CA ILE A 80 -12.34 15.15 -5.96
C ILE A 80 -10.86 14.78 -6.10
N THR A 81 -10.22 15.09 -7.23
CA THR A 81 -8.79 14.81 -7.47
C THR A 81 -7.84 15.40 -6.39
N PRO A 82 -7.93 16.69 -6.02
CA PRO A 82 -7.13 17.24 -4.93
C PRO A 82 -7.43 16.59 -3.58
N ILE A 83 -8.68 16.18 -3.32
CA ILE A 83 -9.04 15.51 -2.07
C ILE A 83 -8.37 14.13 -1.99
N VAL A 84 -8.39 13.36 -3.07
CA VAL A 84 -7.71 12.06 -3.15
C VAL A 84 -6.20 12.23 -2.97
N LEU A 85 -5.58 13.18 -3.70
CA LEU A 85 -4.15 13.49 -3.55
C LEU A 85 -3.78 13.97 -2.13
N ALA A 86 -4.67 14.69 -1.43
CA ALA A 86 -4.43 15.11 -0.06
C ALA A 86 -4.38 13.91 0.91
N ILE A 87 -5.24 12.92 0.69
CA ILE A 87 -5.25 11.67 1.48
C ILE A 87 -4.00 10.84 1.15
N ASP A 88 -3.59 10.78 -0.12
CA ASP A 88 -2.35 10.11 -0.51
C ASP A 88 -1.12 10.79 0.10
N LEU A 89 -1.10 12.13 0.15
CA LEU A 89 -0.06 12.89 0.84
C LEU A 89 -0.06 12.57 2.34
N TYR A 90 -1.24 12.51 2.96
CA TYR A 90 -1.36 12.20 4.38
C TYR A 90 -0.82 10.80 4.73
N ASP A 91 -1.10 9.81 3.88
CA ASP A 91 -0.60 8.43 4.04
C ASP A 91 0.91 8.36 3.78
N LYS A 92 1.39 8.96 2.68
CA LYS A 92 2.80 8.87 2.24
C LYS A 92 3.75 9.78 3.00
N ALA A 93 3.26 10.86 3.61
CA ALA A 93 4.06 11.74 4.47
C ALA A 93 4.36 11.13 5.84
N GLY A 94 3.87 9.91 6.13
CA GLY A 94 4.10 9.24 7.42
C GLY A 94 3.32 9.86 8.58
N ILE A 95 2.34 10.72 8.29
CA ILE A 95 1.48 11.35 9.32
C ILE A 95 0.46 10.32 9.84
N ALA A 96 0.04 9.39 8.98
CA ALA A 96 -0.87 8.30 9.32
C ALA A 96 -0.17 7.16 10.10
N THR A 97 0.23 7.43 11.34
CA THR A 97 0.95 6.47 12.20
C THR A 97 0.13 5.21 12.57
N TYR A 98 -1.21 5.24 12.43
CA TYR A 98 -2.11 4.15 12.84
C TYR A 98 -3.21 3.82 11.83
N ALA A 99 -2.93 3.82 10.53
CA ALA A 99 -3.90 3.38 9.54
C ALA A 99 -4.20 1.86 9.66
N SER A 100 -5.48 1.49 9.70
CA SER A 100 -5.88 0.08 9.68
C SER A 100 -5.49 -0.59 8.36
N HIS A 101 -4.98 -1.82 8.40
CA HIS A 101 -4.69 -2.61 7.19
C HIS A 101 -5.88 -2.68 6.23
N ARG A 102 -7.12 -2.78 6.74
CA ARG A 102 -8.32 -2.82 5.90
C ARG A 102 -8.52 -1.49 5.16
N PHE A 103 -8.31 -0.38 5.85
CA PHE A 103 -8.40 0.95 5.26
C PHE A 103 -7.39 1.13 4.14
N CYS A 104 -6.12 0.74 4.34
CA CYS A 104 -5.08 0.85 3.31
C CYS A 104 -5.44 0.07 2.02
N VAL A 105 -5.90 -1.17 2.17
CA VAL A 105 -6.30 -1.99 1.01
C VAL A 105 -7.48 -1.37 0.28
N THR A 106 -8.54 -1.00 1.01
CA THR A 106 -9.73 -0.36 0.40
C THR A 106 -9.37 0.96 -0.26
N TRP A 107 -8.58 1.81 0.39
CA TRP A 107 -8.13 3.10 -0.13
C TRP A 107 -7.39 2.93 -1.45
N TYR A 108 -6.40 2.04 -1.50
CA TYR A 108 -5.61 1.80 -2.71
C TYR A 108 -6.48 1.34 -3.90
N PHE A 109 -7.49 0.49 -3.65
CA PHE A 109 -8.43 0.11 -4.69
C PHE A 109 -9.35 1.26 -5.11
N THR A 110 -9.86 2.04 -4.16
CA THR A 110 -10.70 3.21 -4.45
C THR A 110 -9.94 4.27 -5.25
N GLU A 111 -8.69 4.57 -4.87
CA GLU A 111 -7.77 5.48 -5.57
C GLU A 111 -7.55 5.01 -7.02
N ALA A 112 -7.22 3.72 -7.20
CA ALA A 112 -7.04 3.12 -8.52
C ALA A 112 -8.28 3.25 -9.42
N MET A 113 -9.47 2.98 -8.87
CA MET A 113 -10.73 3.13 -9.62
C MET A 113 -11.02 4.60 -9.94
N TRP A 114 -10.74 5.50 -9.00
CA TRP A 114 -10.91 6.94 -9.21
C TRP A 114 -10.05 7.46 -10.36
N TYR A 115 -8.78 7.06 -10.44
CA TYR A 115 -7.91 7.47 -11.54
C TYR A 115 -8.40 7.00 -12.90
N ILE A 116 -8.92 5.77 -13.01
CA ILE A 116 -9.47 5.26 -14.28
C ILE A 116 -10.69 6.09 -14.71
N VAL A 117 -11.61 6.36 -13.78
CA VAL A 117 -12.80 7.17 -14.05
C VAL A 117 -12.40 8.59 -14.41
N SER A 118 -11.50 9.21 -13.64
CA SER A 118 -10.96 10.55 -13.88
C SER A 118 -10.33 10.70 -15.27
N PHE A 119 -9.49 9.73 -15.66
CA PHE A 119 -8.85 9.69 -16.97
C PHE A 119 -9.90 9.56 -18.09
N GLY A 120 -10.86 8.64 -17.94
CA GLY A 120 -11.97 8.48 -18.88
C GLY A 120 -12.80 9.74 -19.06
N MET A 121 -13.10 10.46 -17.97
CA MET A 121 -13.84 11.73 -18.01
C MET A 121 -13.06 12.82 -18.74
N THR A 122 -11.75 12.94 -18.48
CA THR A 122 -10.90 13.94 -19.15
C THR A 122 -10.84 13.71 -20.65
N HIS A 123 -10.68 12.46 -21.08
CA HIS A 123 -10.71 12.08 -22.49
C HIS A 123 -12.06 12.37 -23.14
N ALA A 124 -13.17 12.07 -22.46
CA ALA A 124 -14.50 12.40 -22.94
C ALA A 124 -14.69 13.92 -23.10
N LEU A 125 -14.23 14.72 -22.13
CA LEU A 125 -14.31 16.19 -22.19
C LEU A 125 -13.51 16.77 -23.36
N VAL A 126 -12.28 16.31 -23.56
CA VAL A 126 -11.44 16.73 -24.70
C VAL A 126 -12.08 16.30 -26.02
N ALA A 127 -12.59 15.06 -26.11
CA ALA A 127 -13.26 14.57 -27.31
C ALA A 127 -14.53 15.38 -27.63
N MET A 128 -15.35 15.70 -26.63
CA MET A 128 -16.55 16.53 -26.82
C MET A 128 -16.20 17.94 -27.31
N ARG A 129 -15.17 18.56 -26.74
CA ARG A 129 -14.71 19.90 -27.17
C ARG A 129 -14.10 19.89 -28.56
N ALA A 130 -13.23 18.91 -28.87
CA ALA A 130 -12.68 18.73 -30.22
C ALA A 130 -13.79 18.49 -31.27
N SER A 131 -14.86 17.80 -30.88
CA SER A 131 -15.98 17.50 -31.78
C SER A 131 -16.87 18.69 -32.09
N SER A 132 -16.92 19.69 -31.20
CA SER A 132 -17.60 20.97 -31.48
C SER A 132 -16.93 21.77 -32.62
N ILE A 133 -15.65 21.48 -32.90
CA ILE A 133 -14.85 22.16 -33.94
C ILE A 133 -14.90 21.40 -35.29
N HIS A 134 -15.34 20.13 -35.32
CA HIS A 134 -15.31 19.38 -36.58
C HIS A 134 -16.60 18.69 -37.07
N ILE A 135 -17.45 18.00 -36.29
CA ILE A 135 -18.31 17.01 -36.98
C ILE A 135 -19.47 16.44 -36.12
N LEU A 136 -20.71 16.80 -36.47
CA LEU A 136 -21.95 16.08 -36.08
C LEU A 136 -22.05 14.68 -36.76
N ARG A 137 -21.05 14.30 -37.58
CA ARG A 137 -21.08 13.16 -38.53
C ARG A 137 -20.23 11.92 -38.19
N MET A 138 -19.26 11.98 -37.27
CA MET A 138 -18.37 10.85 -36.91
C MET A 138 -18.50 10.43 -35.44
N LEU A 139 -19.18 11.24 -34.62
CA LEU A 139 -19.29 11.09 -33.17
C LEU A 139 -20.07 9.87 -32.68
N CYS A 140 -20.94 9.27 -33.50
CA CYS A 140 -21.74 8.12 -33.05
C CYS A 140 -21.04 6.76 -33.25
N LYS A 141 -19.98 6.69 -34.09
CA LYS A 141 -19.30 5.42 -34.40
C LYS A 141 -17.96 5.23 -33.67
N TYR A 142 -17.28 6.30 -33.28
CA TYR A 142 -15.91 6.22 -32.74
C TYR A 142 -15.83 6.26 -31.21
N THR A 143 -16.75 6.97 -30.57
CA THR A 143 -16.83 7.09 -29.10
C THR A 143 -17.15 5.76 -28.40
N ASN A 144 -17.86 4.86 -29.09
CA ASN A 144 -18.21 3.55 -28.55
C ASN A 144 -17.07 2.51 -28.67
N SER A 145 -16.07 2.74 -29.53
CA SER A 145 -15.01 1.76 -29.79
C SER A 145 -13.74 2.03 -28.97
N PHE A 146 -13.27 3.28 -28.94
CA PHE A 146 -12.00 3.61 -28.27
C PHE A 146 -12.11 3.56 -26.73
N GLY A 147 -13.24 4.02 -26.18
CA GLY A 147 -13.55 3.89 -24.75
C GLY A 147 -13.69 2.43 -24.33
N TRP A 148 -14.28 1.58 -25.18
CA TRP A 148 -14.40 0.15 -24.93
C TRP A 148 -13.05 -0.57 -24.94
N HIS A 149 -12.15 -0.23 -25.86
CA HIS A 149 -10.82 -0.85 -25.91
C HIS A 149 -9.93 -0.47 -24.71
N ILE A 150 -9.94 0.79 -24.28
CA ILE A 150 -9.19 1.21 -23.09
C ILE A 150 -9.79 0.60 -21.82
N PHE A 151 -11.13 0.55 -21.73
CA PHE A 151 -11.82 -0.08 -20.61
C PHE A 151 -11.54 -1.58 -20.54
N VAL A 152 -11.59 -2.31 -21.65
CA VAL A 152 -11.33 -3.76 -21.71
C VAL A 152 -9.87 -4.09 -21.43
N GLN A 153 -8.92 -3.28 -21.91
CA GLN A 153 -7.49 -3.50 -21.62
C GLN A 153 -7.18 -3.26 -20.14
N HIS A 154 -7.71 -2.19 -19.54
CA HIS A 154 -7.47 -1.91 -18.12
C HIS A 154 -8.25 -2.83 -17.20
N LEU A 155 -9.53 -3.12 -17.47
CA LEU A 155 -10.31 -4.08 -16.68
C LEU A 155 -9.70 -5.48 -16.73
N GLY A 156 -9.24 -5.91 -17.91
CA GLY A 156 -8.53 -7.19 -18.08
C GLY A 156 -7.24 -7.23 -17.28
N PHE A 157 -6.43 -6.16 -17.31
CA PHE A 157 -5.19 -6.10 -16.54
C PHE A 157 -5.42 -6.03 -15.03
N TYR A 158 -6.47 -5.31 -14.58
CA TYR A 158 -6.87 -5.25 -13.18
C TYR A 158 -7.38 -6.59 -12.68
N LEU A 159 -8.27 -7.27 -13.42
CA LEU A 159 -8.75 -8.60 -13.06
C LEU A 159 -7.59 -9.61 -13.00
N LEU A 160 -6.72 -9.63 -14.02
CA LEU A 160 -5.59 -10.55 -14.09
C LEU A 160 -4.58 -10.37 -12.95
N ARG A 161 -4.34 -9.11 -12.53
CA ARG A 161 -3.39 -8.80 -11.45
C ARG A 161 -4.01 -8.90 -10.05
N SER A 162 -5.32 -8.72 -9.94
CA SER A 162 -6.06 -8.84 -8.66
C SER A 162 -6.39 -10.28 -8.31
N LEU A 163 -6.61 -11.14 -9.33
CA LEU A 163 -6.89 -12.56 -9.16
C LEU A 163 -5.90 -13.29 -8.24
N PRO A 164 -4.56 -13.25 -8.44
CA PRO A 164 -3.62 -13.97 -7.58
C PRO A 164 -3.62 -13.47 -6.13
N LYS A 165 -3.86 -12.18 -5.89
CA LYS A 165 -3.98 -11.62 -4.53
C LYS A 165 -5.28 -12.07 -3.87
N LEU A 166 -6.37 -12.15 -4.63
CA LEU A 166 -7.66 -12.63 -4.15
C LEU A 166 -7.61 -14.13 -3.84
N THR A 167 -6.97 -14.95 -4.69
CA THR A 167 -6.79 -16.39 -4.41
C THR A 167 -5.92 -16.61 -3.19
N LEU A 168 -4.82 -15.88 -3.01
CA LEU A 168 -4.00 -15.99 -1.80
C LEU A 168 -4.75 -15.54 -0.55
N PHE A 169 -5.56 -14.49 -0.63
CA PHE A 169 -6.40 -14.04 0.47
C PHE A 169 -7.47 -15.09 0.84
N ILE A 170 -8.16 -15.66 -0.15
CA ILE A 170 -9.15 -16.72 0.05
C ILE A 170 -8.47 -17.98 0.62
N LEU A 171 -7.31 -18.40 0.09
CA LEU A 171 -6.55 -19.55 0.60
C LEU A 171 -6.07 -19.34 2.04
N SER A 172 -5.60 -18.13 2.38
CA SER A 172 -5.22 -17.79 3.76
C SER A 172 -6.42 -17.87 4.71
N HIS A 173 -7.60 -17.42 4.25
CA HIS A 173 -8.82 -17.45 5.05
C HIS A 173 -9.36 -18.89 5.22
N TYR A 174 -9.32 -19.70 4.16
CA TYR A 174 -9.68 -21.12 4.21
C TYR A 174 -8.71 -21.91 5.09
N SER A 175 -7.41 -21.61 5.04
CA SER A 175 -6.40 -22.25 5.90
C SER A 175 -6.73 -22.06 7.39
N LYS A 176 -7.07 -20.84 7.82
CA LYS A 176 -7.45 -20.55 9.22
C LYS A 176 -8.73 -21.27 9.66
N TYR A 177 -9.72 -21.38 8.77
CA TYR A 177 -10.93 -22.14 9.05
C TYR A 177 -10.68 -23.65 9.11
N ALA A 178 -9.84 -24.19 8.22
CA ALA A 178 -9.46 -25.59 8.22
C ALA A 178 -8.73 -25.98 9.52
N THR A 179 -7.83 -25.13 10.04
CA THR A 179 -7.16 -25.39 11.32
C THR A 179 -8.15 -25.39 12.50
N SER A 180 -9.19 -24.55 12.44
CA SER A 180 -10.23 -24.48 13.47
C SER A 180 -11.19 -25.69 13.44
N LEU A 181 -11.41 -26.27 12.26
CA LEU A 181 -12.24 -27.47 12.05
C LEU A 181 -11.51 -28.80 12.29
N LEU A 182 -10.17 -28.78 12.33
CA LEU A 182 -9.32 -29.91 12.69
C LEU A 182 -9.01 -29.98 14.20
N HIS A 183 -9.36 -28.96 14.98
CA HIS A 183 -9.27 -28.95 16.45
C HIS A 183 -10.63 -28.95 17.21
N PRO A 184 -11.69 -29.67 16.80
CA PRO A 184 -12.78 -29.98 17.71
C PRO A 184 -12.30 -31.12 18.62
N PHE A 185 -12.45 -30.98 19.92
CA PHE A 185 -12.07 -31.95 20.97
C PHE A 185 -10.61 -31.94 21.42
N SER A 186 -10.17 -30.84 22.03
CA SER A 186 -9.46 -30.99 23.32
C SER A 186 -10.47 -30.72 24.43
N THR A 187 -11.08 -31.79 24.92
CA THR A 187 -11.93 -31.77 26.12
C THR A 187 -11.08 -31.37 27.33
N PRO A 188 -11.51 -30.36 28.11
CA PRO A 188 -10.85 -30.03 29.37
C PRO A 188 -11.27 -31.09 30.41
N GLY A 189 -10.43 -32.11 30.58
CA GLY A 189 -10.56 -33.09 31.64
C GLY A 189 -10.64 -34.53 31.11
N GLY A 190 -9.52 -35.24 31.15
CA GLY A 190 -9.43 -36.67 30.86
C GLY A 190 -8.36 -36.97 29.82
N GLY A 191 -7.13 -37.18 30.28
CA GLY A 191 -6.04 -37.68 29.44
C GLY A 191 -6.33 -39.11 29.00
N LEU A 192 -6.75 -39.28 27.75
CA LEU A 192 -6.63 -40.53 27.03
C LEU A 192 -5.36 -40.46 26.18
N GLN A 193 -4.27 -41.04 26.69
CA GLN A 193 -3.12 -41.38 25.85
C GLN A 193 -3.54 -42.48 24.88
N MET A 194 -3.68 -42.13 23.61
CA MET A 194 -3.75 -43.13 22.54
C MET A 194 -2.31 -43.45 22.13
N GLN A 195 -1.76 -44.51 22.71
CA GLN A 195 -0.53 -45.14 22.22
C GLN A 195 -0.83 -45.75 20.85
N ILE A 196 -0.35 -45.10 19.79
CA ILE A 196 -0.30 -45.72 18.47
C ILE A 196 0.97 -46.59 18.46
N SER A 197 0.79 -47.91 18.57
CA SER A 197 1.86 -48.89 18.32
C SER A 197 2.25 -48.77 16.86
N ALA A 198 3.49 -48.34 16.63
CA ALA A 198 4.10 -48.30 15.30
C ALA A 198 4.58 -49.72 14.96
N ASP A 199 3.65 -50.62 14.68
CA ASP A 199 3.97 -51.90 14.05
C ASP A 199 3.92 -51.73 12.53
N GLU A 200 5.08 -51.96 11.94
CA GLU A 200 5.41 -52.24 10.53
C GLU A 200 4.28 -52.08 9.50
N VAL A 201 4.35 -50.98 8.75
CA VAL A 201 3.95 -50.99 7.33
C VAL A 201 5.22 -50.76 6.52
N GLU A 202 5.88 -51.87 6.16
CA GLU A 202 6.81 -51.94 5.04
C GLU A 202 6.07 -51.50 3.77
N LEU A 203 6.31 -50.27 3.32
CA LEU A 203 6.01 -49.88 1.94
C LEU A 203 7.32 -49.52 1.24
N SER A 204 7.72 -50.45 0.38
CA SER A 204 8.92 -50.47 -0.43
C SER A 204 9.27 -49.13 -1.09
N GLY A 205 10.44 -48.63 -0.71
CA GLY A 205 11.50 -48.09 -1.56
C GLY A 205 11.14 -47.18 -2.75
N VAL A 206 11.40 -45.88 -2.58
CA VAL A 206 12.18 -45.07 -3.54
C VAL A 206 12.96 -44.01 -2.75
N THR A 207 14.21 -44.32 -2.38
CA THR A 207 15.18 -43.33 -1.89
C THR A 207 15.86 -42.66 -3.09
N LEU A 208 15.44 -41.45 -3.43
CA LEU A 208 16.22 -40.53 -4.27
C LEU A 208 17.22 -39.79 -3.37
N SER A 209 18.46 -40.25 -3.42
CA SER A 209 19.63 -39.63 -2.79
C SER A 209 19.99 -38.35 -3.54
N SER A 210 19.82 -37.19 -2.90
CA SER A 210 20.50 -35.96 -3.31
C SER A 210 21.46 -35.54 -2.21
N LYS A 211 22.73 -35.86 -2.47
CA LYS A 211 23.92 -35.52 -1.72
C LYS A 211 24.29 -34.08 -2.07
N VAL A 212 23.94 -33.11 -1.23
CA VAL A 212 24.52 -31.76 -1.31
C VAL A 212 25.39 -31.53 -0.09
N HIS A 213 26.66 -31.37 -0.43
CA HIS A 213 27.85 -31.24 0.38
C HIS A 213 27.76 -30.04 1.32
N GLY A 214 27.97 -30.28 2.62
CA GLY A 214 28.29 -29.22 3.57
C GLY A 214 29.73 -28.77 3.37
N GLN A 215 29.94 -27.47 3.34
CA GLN A 215 31.26 -26.87 3.48
C GLN A 215 31.22 -25.93 4.68
N GLU A 216 31.84 -26.37 5.75
CA GLU A 216 32.30 -25.56 6.89
C GLU A 216 33.18 -24.43 6.39
N LEU A 217 32.88 -23.19 6.80
CA LEU A 217 33.83 -22.10 6.74
C LEU A 217 34.06 -21.58 8.16
N GLU A 218 35.26 -21.86 8.66
CA GLU A 218 35.77 -21.35 9.93
C GLU A 218 35.91 -19.82 9.90
N ALA A 219 35.40 -19.14 10.92
CA ALA A 219 35.69 -17.74 11.19
C ALA A 219 36.55 -17.64 12.44
N GLY A 220 37.85 -17.44 12.21
CA GLY A 220 38.86 -17.24 13.24
C GLY A 220 38.75 -15.89 13.94
N THR A 221 38.95 -15.94 15.25
CA THR A 221 39.21 -14.83 16.17
C THR A 221 40.51 -14.11 15.83
N PRO A 222 40.55 -12.77 15.95
CA PRO A 222 41.76 -12.12 16.43
C PRO A 222 41.48 -11.19 17.63
N THR A 223 42.15 -11.51 18.73
CA THR A 223 42.48 -10.61 19.82
C THR A 223 43.56 -9.60 19.36
N GLY A 224 43.50 -8.35 19.83
CA GLY A 224 44.61 -7.41 19.60
C GLY A 224 44.34 -5.96 19.99
N LEU A 225 44.80 -5.58 21.19
CA LEU A 225 44.83 -4.25 21.79
C LEU A 225 45.78 -3.27 21.06
N SER A 226 45.44 -1.97 21.04
CA SER A 226 46.18 -0.86 21.71
C SER A 226 45.93 0.52 21.05
N PRO A 227 45.72 1.61 21.80
CA PRO A 227 45.53 2.96 21.27
C PRO A 227 46.84 3.75 21.21
N SER A 228 47.10 4.44 20.09
CA SER A 228 48.18 5.42 20.00
C SER A 228 47.64 6.83 19.76
N ARG A 229 48.10 7.69 20.66
CA ARG A 229 47.91 9.12 20.84
C ARG A 229 48.69 9.88 19.75
N SER A 230 48.07 10.82 19.05
CA SER A 230 48.80 11.95 18.47
C SER A 230 47.99 13.24 18.50
N THR A 231 48.63 14.22 19.13
CA THR A 231 48.36 15.65 19.17
C THR A 231 48.47 16.29 17.79
N PHE A 232 47.56 17.21 17.45
CA PHE A 232 47.82 18.24 16.45
C PHE A 232 47.62 19.62 17.06
N LYS A 233 48.59 20.50 16.76
CA LYS A 233 48.67 21.90 17.14
C LYS A 233 47.72 22.75 16.30
#